data_AF-A0A2P5TN78-F1
#
_entry.id   AF-A0A2P5TN78-F1
#
_cell.length_a   1.000
_cell.length_b   1.000
_cell.length_c   1.000
_cell.angle_alpha   90.00
_cell.angle_beta   90.00
_cell.angle_gamma   90.00
#
_symmetry.space_group_name_H-M   'P 1'
#
loop_
_entity.id
_entity.type
_entity.pdbx_description
1 polymer ?
#
loop_
_entity_poly.entity_id
_entity_poly.type
_entity_poly.pdbx_seq_one_letter_code
_entity_poly.pdbx_strand_id
1 'polypeptide(L)'
;MSEKTELNITLSSDTARLFAEYEAFTHVSPEVYVQQLIEKTMPTLEAMVGALRDADGDEEAVMELFGKKMAESMLKQQQAMAS
;
A
#
# COMPACT_ATOMS: atom_id res chain seq x y z
N MET A 1 6.92 10.35 -19.58
CA MET A 1 7.05 8.89 -19.77
C MET A 1 6.91 8.28 -18.38
N SER A 2 6.04 7.29 -18.19
CA SER A 2 5.96 6.62 -16.89
C SER A 2 7.14 5.65 -16.82
N GLU A 3 8.17 6.00 -16.04
CA GLU A 3 9.34 5.14 -15.85
C GLU A 3 8.91 3.95 -15.00
N LYS A 4 8.94 2.75 -15.60
CA LYS A 4 8.73 1.51 -14.86
C LYS A 4 9.98 1.26 -14.02
N THR A 5 9.79 1.11 -12.70
CA THR A 5 10.84 0.71 -11.77
C THR A 5 10.62 -0.74 -11.38
N GLU A 6 11.68 -1.54 -11.40
CA GLU A 6 11.65 -2.94 -10.94
C GLU A 6 12.14 -3.03 -9.48
N LEU A 7 11.40 -3.77 -8.65
CA LEU A 7 11.77 -4.07 -7.28
C LEU A 7 12.09 -5.55 -7.15
N ASN A 8 13.30 -5.88 -6.66
CA ASN A 8 13.70 -7.25 -6.34
C ASN A 8 13.58 -7.47 -4.83
N ILE A 9 12.79 -8.46 -4.43
CA ILE A 9 12.55 -8.79 -3.01
C ILE A 9 13.13 -10.17 -2.73
N THR A 10 14.03 -10.27 -1.74
CA THR A 10 14.50 -11.56 -1.23
C THR A 10 13.62 -12.00 -0.06
N LEU A 11 13.07 -13.20 -0.15
CA LEU A 11 12.19 -13.76 0.88
C LEU A 11 12.99 -14.63 1.86
N SER A 12 12.58 -14.60 3.12
CA SER A 12 13.00 -15.62 4.08
C SER A 12 12.42 -17.00 3.69
N SER A 13 13.03 -18.07 4.19
CA SER A 13 12.51 -19.44 3.97
C SER A 13 11.07 -19.60 4.45
N ASP A 14 10.71 -18.98 5.58
CA ASP A 14 9.38 -19.09 6.16
C ASP A 14 8.33 -18.37 5.32
N THR A 15 8.65 -17.17 4.83
CA THR A 15 7.77 -16.41 3.94
C THR A 15 7.59 -17.13 2.60
N ALA A 16 8.67 -17.67 2.02
CA ALA A 16 8.61 -18.43 0.77
C ALA A 16 7.73 -19.69 0.91
N ARG A 17 7.83 -20.42 2.03
CA ARG A 17 6.96 -21.57 2.32
C ARG A 17 5.49 -21.18 2.40
N LEU A 18 5.17 -20.12 3.15
CA LEU A 18 3.78 -19.63 3.26
C LEU A 18 3.20 -19.24 1.91
N PHE A 19 3.99 -18.60 1.06
CA PHE A 19 3.58 -18.26 -0.29
C PHE A 19 3.30 -19.48 -1.16
N ALA A 20 4.15 -20.51 -1.09
CA ALA A 20 3.91 -21.76 -1.82
C ALA A 20 2.63 -22.47 -1.36
N GLU A 21 2.35 -22.48 -0.05
CA GLU A 21 1.10 -23.02 0.49
C GLU A 21 -0.12 -22.19 0.03
N TYR A 22 -0.03 -20.86 0.11
CA TYR A 22 -1.10 -19.96 -0.34
C TYR A 22 -1.40 -20.14 -1.83
N GLU A 23 -0.38 -20.22 -2.67
CA GLU A 23 -0.52 -20.49 -4.11
C GLU A 23 -1.16 -21.86 -4.36
N ALA A 24 -0.79 -22.90 -3.60
CA ALA A 24 -1.39 -24.23 -3.75
C ALA A 24 -2.90 -24.23 -3.46
N PHE A 25 -3.36 -23.41 -2.48
CA PHE A 25 -4.78 -23.30 -2.14
C PHE A 25 -5.57 -22.36 -3.06
N THR A 26 -4.95 -21.28 -3.54
CA THR A 26 -5.66 -20.17 -4.20
C THR A 26 -5.34 -20.01 -5.67
N HIS A 27 -4.27 -20.66 -6.15
CA HIS A 27 -3.68 -20.47 -7.47
C HIS A 27 -3.24 -19.03 -7.76
N VAL A 28 -3.02 -18.23 -6.71
CA VAL A 28 -2.46 -16.89 -6.80
C VAL A 28 -0.95 -16.96 -6.53
N SER A 29 -0.14 -16.58 -7.53
CA SER A 29 1.31 -16.57 -7.38
C SER A 29 1.76 -15.48 -6.38
N PRO A 30 2.97 -15.61 -5.80
CA PRO A 30 3.49 -14.62 -4.86
C PRO A 30 3.59 -13.22 -5.47
N GLU A 31 3.98 -13.10 -6.74
CA GLU A 31 4.09 -11.83 -7.45
C GLU A 31 2.72 -11.16 -7.59
N VAL A 32 1.69 -11.92 -7.97
CA VAL A 32 0.32 -11.40 -8.08
C VAL A 32 -0.20 -10.95 -6.72
N TYR A 33 0.05 -11.73 -5.67
CA TYR A 33 -0.35 -11.35 -4.32
C TYR A 33 0.32 -10.04 -3.86
N VAL A 34 1.63 -9.92 -4.03
CA VAL A 34 2.39 -8.72 -3.64
C VAL A 34 1.95 -7.51 -4.46
N GLN A 35 1.78 -7.66 -5.77
CA GLN A 35 1.27 -6.60 -6.64
C GLN A 35 -0.10 -6.11 -6.18
N GLN A 36 -1.03 -7.03 -5.89
CA GLN A 36 -2.36 -6.67 -5.39
C GLN A 36 -2.30 -5.98 -4.02
N LEU A 37 -1.40 -6.40 -3.13
CA LEU A 37 -1.20 -5.71 -1.85
C LEU A 37 -0.68 -4.29 -2.05
N ILE A 38 0.30 -4.09 -2.94
CA ILE A 38 0.82 -2.76 -3.26
C ILE A 38 -0.31 -1.88 -3.77
N GLU A 39 -1.05 -2.33 -4.78
CA GLU A 39 -2.17 -1.58 -5.37
C GLU A 39 -3.25 -1.22 -4.33
N LYS A 40 -3.63 -2.16 -3.47
CA LYS A 40 -4.63 -1.93 -2.41
C LYS A 40 -4.14 -0.96 -1.34
N THR A 41 -2.84 -0.90 -1.10
CA THR A 41 -2.25 -0.05 -0.05
C THR A 41 -1.71 1.28 -0.56
N MET A 42 -1.71 1.51 -1.89
CA MET A 42 -1.29 2.78 -2.48
C MET A 42 -1.95 4.02 -1.85
N PRO A 43 -3.28 4.06 -1.60
CA PRO A 43 -3.91 5.23 -0.98
C PRO A 43 -3.37 5.51 0.43
N THR A 44 -3.04 4.46 1.18
CA THR A 44 -2.44 4.58 2.51
C THR A 44 -1.03 5.13 2.43
N LEU A 45 -0.22 4.66 1.47
CA LEU A 45 1.12 5.17 1.24
C LEU A 45 1.10 6.65 0.83
N GLU A 46 0.18 7.04 -0.06
CA GLU A 46 -0.02 8.44 -0.48
C GLU A 46 -0.41 9.33 0.71
N ALA A 47 -1.34 8.88 1.56
CA ALA A 47 -1.74 9.61 2.76
C ALA A 47 -0.57 9.79 3.74
N MET A 48 0.24 8.74 3.95
CA MET A 48 1.41 8.79 4.82
C MET A 48 2.48 9.74 4.29
N VAL A 49 2.84 9.62 3.00
CA VAL A 49 3.81 10.53 2.37
C VAL A 49 3.31 11.98 2.42
N GLY A 50 2.01 12.20 2.20
CA GLY A 50 1.40 13.52 2.35
C GLY A 50 1.50 14.05 3.77
N ALA A 51 1.24 13.22 4.79
CA ALA A 51 1.33 13.62 6.19
C ALA A 51 2.77 13.97 6.59
N LEU A 52 3.74 13.16 6.19
CA LEU A 52 5.16 13.42 6.42
C LEU A 52 5.64 14.72 5.77
N ARG A 53 5.13 15.04 4.56
CA ARG A 53 5.44 16.32 3.90
C ARG A 53 4.83 17.52 4.62
N ASP A 54 3.58 17.40 5.06
CA ASP A 54 2.85 18.49 5.71
C ASP A 54 3.32 18.72 7.15
N ALA A 55 3.87 17.69 7.80
CA ALA A 55 4.39 17.76 9.17
C ALA A 55 5.75 18.48 9.26
N ASP A 56 6.49 18.63 8.16
CA ASP A 56 7.76 19.36 8.09
C ASP A 56 8.78 19.00 9.21
N GLY A 57 8.84 17.72 9.58
CA GLY A 57 9.72 17.20 10.63
C GLY A 57 9.13 17.16 12.04
N ASP A 58 7.88 17.60 12.23
CA ASP A 58 7.12 17.40 13.48
C ASP A 58 6.55 15.98 13.53
N GLU A 59 7.25 15.07 14.22
CA GLU A 59 6.85 13.67 14.36
C GLU A 59 5.49 13.49 15.08
N GLU A 60 5.12 14.42 15.97
CA GLU A 60 3.84 14.34 16.70
C GLU A 60 2.66 14.68 15.78
N ALA A 61 2.85 15.62 14.84
CA ALA A 61 1.84 16.04 13.88
C ALA A 61 1.56 15.00 12.78
N VAL A 62 2.51 14.11 12.46
CA VAL A 62 2.39 13.13 11.36
C VAL A 62 1.15 12.26 11.51
N MET A 63 0.85 11.77 12.72
CA MET A 63 -0.26 10.83 12.93
C MET A 63 -1.63 11.51 12.80
N GLU A 64 -1.77 12.77 13.26
CA GLU A 64 -2.99 13.55 13.09
C GLU A 64 -3.23 13.85 11.60
N LEU A 65 -2.20 14.32 10.90
CA LEU A 65 -2.26 14.64 9.48
C LEU A 65 -2.54 13.38 8.63
N PHE A 66 -1.96 12.24 8.99
CA PHE A 66 -2.22 10.96 8.35
C PHE A 66 -3.69 10.55 8.49
N GLY A 67 -4.24 10.62 9.71
CA GLY A 67 -5.66 10.30 9.96
C GLY A 67 -6.60 11.17 9.12
N LYS A 68 -6.33 12.47 9.03
CA LYS A 68 -7.09 13.40 8.19
C LYS A 68 -7.04 13.03 6.70
N LYS A 69 -5.84 12.76 6.17
CA LYS A 69 -5.67 12.41 4.74
C LYS A 69 -6.31 11.07 4.38
N MET A 70 -6.26 10.10 5.29
CA MET A 70 -6.97 8.82 5.11
C MET A 70 -8.49 9.03 5.04
N ALA A 71 -9.06 9.84 5.93
CA ALA A 71 -10.49 10.17 5.89
C ALA A 71 -10.88 10.85 4.56
N GLU A 72 -10.08 11.80 4.08
CA GLU A 72 -10.27 12.44 2.77
C GLU A 72 -10.19 11.43 1.61
N SER A 73 -9.25 10.48 1.65
CA SER A 73 -9.12 9.43 0.65
C SER A 73 -10.34 8.50 0.62
N MET A 74 -10.85 8.10 1.78
CA MET A 74 -12.07 7.28 1.87
C MET A 74 -13.30 8.00 1.30
N LEU A 75 -13.45 9.29 1.59
CA LEU A 75 -14.54 10.10 1.03
C LEU A 75 -14.46 10.19 -0.50
N LYS A 76 -13.25 10.38 -1.05
CA LYS A 76 -13.02 10.39 -2.52
C LYS A 76 -13.38 9.04 -3.16
N GLN A 77 -13.02 7.93 -2.52
CA GLN A 77 -13.36 6.59 -3.02
C GLN A 77 -14.88 6.35 -3.03
N GLN A 78 -15.60 6.77 -1.98
CA GLN A 78 -17.06 6.66 -1.93
C GLN A 78 -17.73 7.48 -3.03
N GLN A 79 -17.24 8.69 -3.31
CA GLN A 79 -17.76 9.53 -4.39
C GLN A 79 -17.49 8.94 -5.77
N ALA A 80 -16.32 8.34 -5.99
CA ALA A 80 -15.96 7.68 -7.25
C ALA A 80 -16.78 6.40 -7.53
N MET A 81 -17.27 5.72 -6.50
CA MET A 81 -18.15 4.55 -6.63
C MET A 81 -19.64 4.91 -6.80
N ALA A 82 -20.03 6.15 -6.45
CA ALA A 82 -21.40 6.66 -6.56
C ALA A 82 -21.67 7.43 -7.88
N SER A 83 -20.68 7.53 -8.75
CA SER A 83 -20.71 8.24 -10.04
C SER A 83 -20.64 7.25 -11.20
#